data_AF-A0A8C2I6T1-F1
#
_entry.id   AF-A0A8C2I6T1-F1
#
_cell.length_a   1.000
_cell.length_b   1.000
_cell.length_c   1.000
_cell.angle_alpha   90.00
_cell.angle_beta   90.00
_cell.angle_gamma   90.00
#
_symmetry.space_group_name_H-M   'P 1'
#
loop_
_entity.id
_entity.type
_entity.pdbx_description
1 polymer ?
#
loop_
_entity_poly.entity_id
_entity_poly.type
_entity_poly.pdbx_seq_one_letter_code
_entity_poly.pdbx_strand_id
1 'polypeptide(L)'
;MEKKKLRLSSAQVSVEQSGAMTESGGDKVILMCNYTTTSTTHYLFWYKQLPNRSPTFILNQYTTEPDFTKRFSATLDLTSRTFPLMIKHVRVSDSAVYYCALRPTVTETLEEDLKEETERGDLS
;
A
#
# COMPACT_ATOMS: atom_id res chain seq x y z
N MET A 1 32.80 0.54 -24.28
CA MET A 1 32.20 1.37 -23.21
C MET A 1 31.13 0.54 -22.52
N GLU A 2 31.40 0.11 -21.28
CA GLU A 2 30.45 -0.66 -20.48
C GLU A 2 29.22 0.21 -20.17
N LYS A 3 28.03 -0.29 -20.52
CA LYS A 3 26.77 0.33 -20.11
C LYS A 3 26.58 0.05 -18.62
N LYS A 4 27.01 0.99 -17.76
CA LYS A 4 26.69 0.92 -16.34
C LYS A 4 25.19 1.14 -16.18
N LYS A 5 24.47 0.07 -15.86
CA LYS A 5 23.04 0.14 -15.49
C LYS A 5 22.95 0.83 -14.15
N LEU A 6 22.45 2.08 -14.14
CA LEU A 6 22.16 2.82 -12.92
C LEU A 6 21.13 2.01 -12.10
N ARG A 7 21.50 1.57 -10.90
CA ARG A 7 20.54 0.95 -9.97
C ARG A 7 19.76 2.08 -9.30
N LEU A 8 18.54 2.32 -9.77
CA LEU A 8 17.53 3.00 -8.96
C LEU A 8 17.26 2.11 -7.74
N SER A 9 17.67 2.52 -6.53
CA SER A 9 17.17 1.85 -5.32
C SER A 9 15.78 2.41 -5.04
N SER A 10 14.73 1.71 -5.51
CA SER A 10 13.40 1.93 -4.96
C SER A 10 13.48 1.76 -3.44
N ALA A 11 12.87 2.66 -2.66
CA ALA A 11 12.48 2.31 -1.30
C ALA A 11 11.86 0.90 -1.32
N GLN A 12 12.35 -0.03 -0.50
CA GLN A 12 11.81 -1.40 -0.49
C GLN A 12 10.38 -1.37 0.06
N VAL A 13 9.41 -1.19 -0.84
CA VAL A 13 7.99 -1.15 -0.55
C VAL A 13 7.39 -2.51 -0.88
N SER A 14 6.86 -3.20 0.12
CA SER A 14 6.07 -4.42 -0.09
C SER A 14 4.83 -4.41 0.79
N VAL A 15 3.80 -5.11 0.32
CA VAL A 15 2.60 -5.43 1.09
C VAL A 15 2.40 -6.93 0.99
N GLU A 16 2.24 -7.58 2.14
CA GLU A 16 1.96 -9.00 2.25
C GLU A 16 0.66 -9.19 3.01
N GLN A 17 -0.26 -9.94 2.43
CA GLN A 17 -1.54 -10.26 3.06
C GLN A 17 -1.56 -11.74 3.41
N SER A 18 -1.74 -12.03 4.69
CA SER A 18 -2.00 -13.40 5.14
C SER A 18 -3.50 -13.71 5.04
N GLY A 19 -3.84 -15.00 4.98
CA GLY A 19 -5.23 -15.45 4.92
C GLY A 19 -6.09 -14.95 6.09
N ALA A 20 -7.41 -15.10 5.94
CA ALA A 20 -8.38 -14.70 6.95
C ALA A 20 -8.26 -15.56 8.21
N MET A 21 -8.23 -14.93 9.39
CA MET A 21 -8.39 -15.60 10.67
C MET A 21 -9.80 -15.37 11.20
N THR A 22 -10.46 -16.45 11.62
CA THR A 22 -11.80 -16.43 12.24
C THR A 22 -11.71 -16.64 13.73
N GLU A 23 -12.49 -15.89 14.51
CA GLU A 23 -12.65 -16.10 15.94
C GLU A 23 -13.67 -17.23 16.21
N SER A 24 -13.56 -17.89 17.37
CA SER A 24 -14.48 -18.94 17.82
C SER A 24 -15.93 -18.45 17.80
N GLY A 25 -16.67 -18.80 16.75
CA GLY A 25 -18.06 -18.37 16.51
C GLY A 25 -18.32 -17.78 15.11
N GLY A 26 -17.28 -17.44 14.34
CA GLY A 26 -17.43 -16.97 12.95
C GLY A 26 -17.97 -15.55 12.78
N ASP A 27 -18.36 -14.88 13.87
CA ASP A 27 -18.91 -13.52 13.85
C ASP A 27 -17.89 -12.44 13.50
N LYS A 28 -16.59 -12.76 13.60
CA LYS A 28 -15.50 -11.81 13.38
C LYS A 28 -14.39 -12.44 12.55
N VAL A 29 -13.95 -11.69 11.55
CA VAL A 29 -12.81 -12.02 10.69
C VAL A 29 -11.77 -10.92 10.79
N ILE A 30 -10.49 -11.33 10.83
CA ILE A 30 -9.35 -10.42 10.74
C ILE A 30 -8.55 -10.79 9.48
N LEU A 31 -8.35 -9.79 8.61
CA LEU A 31 -7.50 -9.87 7.44
C LEU A 31 -6.18 -9.15 7.76
N MET A 32 -5.08 -9.89 7.71
CA MET A 32 -3.77 -9.33 8.02
C MET A 32 -3.19 -8.60 6.80
N CYS A 33 -2.57 -7.46 7.06
CA CYS A 33 -1.75 -6.74 6.09
C CYS A 33 -0.45 -6.35 6.77
N ASN A 34 0.65 -6.93 6.32
CA ASN A 34 2.00 -6.57 6.74
C ASN A 34 2.61 -5.70 5.64
N TYR A 35 3.41 -4.71 6.03
CA TYR A 35 4.05 -3.83 5.05
C TYR A 35 5.51 -3.57 5.39
N THR A 36 6.33 -3.39 4.37
CA THR A 36 7.68 -2.86 4.53
C THR A 36 7.82 -1.57 3.75
N THR A 37 8.53 -0.61 4.34
CA THR A 37 8.91 0.64 3.66
C THR A 37 10.07 1.28 4.40
N THR A 38 10.91 1.99 3.66
CA THR A 38 11.95 2.87 4.19
C THR A 38 11.45 4.31 4.39
N SER A 39 10.22 4.61 3.95
CA SER A 39 9.60 5.92 4.15
C SER A 39 9.18 6.12 5.59
N THR A 40 9.30 7.35 6.09
CA THR A 40 8.77 7.77 7.39
C THR A 40 7.28 8.08 7.33
N THR A 41 6.72 8.23 6.13
CA THR A 41 5.29 8.48 5.91
C THR A 41 4.58 7.22 5.46
N HIS A 42 3.51 6.85 6.18
CA HIS A 42 2.80 5.59 5.99
C HIS A 42 1.35 5.88 5.67
N TYR A 43 0.91 5.53 4.46
CA TYR A 43 -0.50 5.63 4.09
C TYR A 43 -0.98 4.28 3.60
N LEU A 44 -1.81 3.63 4.40
CA LEU A 44 -2.35 2.31 4.08
C LEU A 44 -3.85 2.38 3.89
N PHE A 45 -4.32 1.58 2.94
CA PHE A 45 -5.70 1.60 2.47
C PHE A 45 -6.22 0.18 2.38
N TRP A 46 -7.50 0.01 2.70
CA TRP A 46 -8.23 -1.21 2.44
C TRP A 46 -9.27 -1.00 1.35
N TYR A 47 -9.33 -1.96 0.44
CA TYR A 47 -10.32 -2.01 -0.64
C TYR A 47 -11.05 -3.35 -0.64
N LYS A 48 -12.32 -3.34 -1.04
CA LYS A 48 -13.13 -4.53 -1.32
C LYS A 48 -13.35 -4.64 -2.82
N GLN A 49 -13.16 -5.82 -3.39
CA GLN A 49 -13.44 -6.09 -4.80
C GLN A 49 -14.40 -7.28 -4.93
N LEU A 50 -15.60 -6.99 -5.45
CA LEU A 50 -16.53 -8.02 -5.89
C LEU A 50 -16.09 -8.60 -7.25
N PRO A 51 -16.48 -9.84 -7.59
CA PRO A 51 -16.19 -10.43 -8.89
C PRO A 51 -16.57 -9.48 -10.04
N ASN A 52 -15.66 -9.29 -11.00
CA ASN A 52 -15.86 -8.44 -12.18
C ASN A 52 -16.19 -6.97 -11.88
N ARG A 53 -15.80 -6.45 -10.71
CA ARG A 53 -15.94 -5.04 -10.34
C ARG A 53 -14.56 -4.43 -10.08
N SER A 54 -14.48 -3.11 -10.19
CA SER A 54 -13.30 -2.36 -9.72
C SER A 54 -13.25 -2.35 -8.18
N PRO A 55 -12.06 -2.25 -7.57
CA PRO A 55 -11.93 -2.12 -6.13
C PRO A 55 -12.67 -0.90 -5.59
N THR A 56 -13.44 -1.10 -4.52
CA THR A 56 -14.14 -0.05 -3.77
C THR A 56 -13.37 0.25 -2.50
N PHE A 57 -13.13 1.54 -2.23
CA PHE A 57 -12.46 1.97 -1.00
C PHE A 57 -13.31 1.63 0.23
N ILE A 58 -12.65 1.14 1.28
CA ILE A 58 -13.28 0.84 2.59
C ILE A 58 -12.87 1.91 3.59
N LEU A 59 -11.56 1.96 3.88
CA LEU A 59 -10.99 2.80 4.91
C LEU A 59 -9.47 2.95 4.76
N ASN A 60 -8.94 3.98 5.39
CA ASN A 60 -7.52 4.15 5.70
C ASN A 60 -7.39 4.49 7.19
N GLN A 61 -6.20 4.87 7.65
CA GLN A 61 -5.97 5.17 9.06
C GLN A 61 -6.74 6.41 9.61
N TYR A 62 -7.35 7.22 8.74
CA TYR A 62 -8.03 8.48 9.07
C TYR A 62 -9.52 8.47 8.74
N THR A 63 -9.91 7.79 7.66
CA THR A 63 -11.28 7.85 7.13
C THR A 63 -11.82 6.46 6.87
N THR A 64 -13.14 6.32 6.98
CA THR A 64 -13.90 5.12 6.64
C THR A 64 -15.11 5.53 5.83
N GLU A 65 -15.38 4.83 4.73
CA GLU A 65 -16.56 5.05 3.90
C GLU A 65 -17.86 4.78 4.70
N PRO A 66 -18.92 5.58 4.51
CA PRO A 66 -20.14 5.51 5.32
C PRO A 66 -20.74 4.10 5.44
N ASP A 67 -20.77 3.36 4.33
CA ASP A 67 -21.31 2.00 4.24
C ASP A 67 -20.56 0.97 5.10
N PHE A 68 -19.31 1.28 5.48
CA PHE A 68 -18.41 0.37 6.18
C PHE A 68 -18.24 0.71 7.67
N THR A 69 -18.56 1.95 8.08
CA THR A 69 -18.34 2.50 9.44
C THR A 69 -18.82 1.63 10.61
N LYS A 70 -19.90 0.86 10.43
CA LYS A 70 -20.51 0.08 11.51
C LYS A 70 -19.81 -1.25 11.81
N ARG A 71 -19.14 -1.85 10.82
CA ARG A 71 -18.68 -3.24 10.89
C ARG A 71 -17.21 -3.43 10.55
N PHE A 72 -16.62 -2.48 9.83
CA PHE A 72 -15.24 -2.53 9.36
C PHE A 72 -14.40 -1.54 10.16
N SER A 73 -13.24 -1.99 10.61
CA SER A 73 -12.27 -1.14 11.29
C SER A 73 -10.86 -1.66 11.04
N ALA A 74 -9.89 -0.76 10.88
CA ALA A 74 -8.48 -1.12 10.89
C ALA A 74 -7.68 -0.15 11.75
N THR A 75 -6.59 -0.62 12.32
CA THR A 75 -5.69 0.16 13.16
C THR A 75 -4.28 -0.04 12.68
N LEU A 76 -3.57 1.05 12.40
CA LEU A 76 -2.19 1.01 11.95
C LEU A 76 -1.27 0.77 13.15
N ASP A 77 -0.56 -0.36 13.13
CA ASP A 77 0.50 -0.67 14.07
C ASP A 77 1.85 -0.44 13.39
N LEU A 78 2.50 0.68 13.76
CA LEU A 78 3.81 1.05 13.26
C LEU A 78 4.94 0.18 13.83
N THR A 79 4.75 -0.41 15.01
CA THR A 79 5.76 -1.24 15.68
C THR A 79 5.86 -2.59 14.98
N SER A 80 4.72 -3.24 14.80
CA SER A 80 4.64 -4.55 14.12
C SER A 80 4.61 -4.42 12.60
N ARG A 81 4.53 -3.18 12.08
CA ARG A 81 4.34 -2.86 10.66
C ARG A 81 3.15 -3.59 10.03
N THR A 82 2.00 -3.49 10.71
CA THR A 82 0.76 -4.12 10.26
C THR A 82 -0.41 -3.15 10.18
N PHE A 83 -1.38 -3.46 9.32
CA PHE A 83 -2.64 -2.73 9.20
C PHE A 83 -3.82 -3.69 9.07
N PRO A 84 -4.14 -4.48 10.12
CA PRO A 84 -5.17 -5.51 10.06
C PRO A 84 -6.57 -4.90 9.87
N LEU A 85 -7.35 -5.47 8.94
CA LEU A 85 -8.77 -5.15 8.78
C LEU A 85 -9.62 -6.13 9.59
N MET A 86 -10.38 -5.60 10.53
CA MET A 86 -11.38 -6.35 11.29
C MET A 86 -12.77 -6.13 10.69
N ILE A 87 -13.48 -7.23 10.49
CA ILE A 87 -14.87 -7.26 10.02
C ILE A 87 -15.71 -7.94 11.11
N LYS A 88 -16.67 -7.22 11.66
CA LYS A 88 -17.62 -7.72 12.67
C LYS A 88 -18.97 -8.07 12.04
N HIS A 89 -19.69 -9.00 12.68
CA HIS A 89 -20.97 -9.54 12.22
C HIS A 89 -20.89 -9.93 10.74
N VAL A 90 -19.93 -10.82 10.43
CA VAL A 90 -19.62 -11.23 9.06
C VAL A 90 -20.86 -11.84 8.40
N ARG A 91 -21.08 -11.47 7.13
CA ARG A 91 -22.23 -11.92 6.33
C ARG A 91 -21.74 -12.58 5.06
N VAL A 92 -22.59 -13.39 4.44
CA VAL A 92 -22.31 -13.98 3.11
C VAL A 92 -21.98 -12.89 2.08
N SER A 93 -22.62 -11.72 2.16
CA SER A 93 -22.35 -10.57 1.27
C SER A 93 -20.99 -9.89 1.50
N ASP A 94 -20.26 -10.27 2.55
CA ASP A 94 -18.87 -9.84 2.76
C ASP A 94 -17.89 -10.66 1.91
N SER A 95 -18.32 -11.78 1.31
CA SER A 95 -17.49 -12.59 0.41
C SER A 95 -17.00 -11.77 -0.78
N ALA A 96 -15.70 -11.50 -0.82
CA ALA A 96 -15.03 -10.68 -1.81
C ALA A 96 -13.52 -10.88 -1.72
N VAL A 97 -12.77 -10.33 -2.68
CA VAL A 97 -11.33 -10.14 -2.53
C VAL A 97 -11.09 -8.81 -1.81
N TYR A 98 -10.15 -8.80 -0.87
CA TYR A 98 -9.79 -7.62 -0.10
C TYR A 98 -8.33 -7.26 -0.35
N TYR A 99 -8.07 -6.00 -0.70
CA TYR A 99 -6.71 -5.53 -0.99
C TYR A 99 -6.26 -4.54 0.06
N CYS A 100 -5.05 -4.76 0.57
CA CYS A 100 -4.31 -3.76 1.31
C CYS A 100 -3.34 -3.07 0.35
N ALA A 101 -3.25 -1.75 0.40
CA ALA A 101 -2.34 -0.97 -0.43
C ALA A 101 -1.55 0.02 0.42
N LEU A 102 -0.25 0.15 0.17
CA LEU A 102 0.62 1.17 0.76
C LEU A 102 0.93 2.22 -0.31
N ARG A 103 0.73 3.51 0.00
CA ARG A 103 1.11 4.60 -0.91
C ARG A 103 2.64 4.65 -1.04
N PRO A 104 3.21 4.47 -2.23
CA PRO A 104 4.63 4.73 -2.44
C PRO A 104 4.90 6.22 -2.26
N THR A 105 6.05 6.55 -1.69
CA THR A 105 6.59 7.92 -1.72
C THR A 105 7.62 7.96 -2.83
N VAL A 106 7.41 8.81 -3.84
CA VAL A 106 8.46 9.12 -4.81
C VAL A 106 9.49 9.97 -4.08
N THR A 107 10.74 9.53 -4.06
CA THR A 107 11.87 10.38 -3.67
C THR A 107 12.57 10.77 -4.97
N GLU A 108 12.25 11.94 -5.53
CA GLU A 108 13.04 12.51 -6.62
C GLU A 108 14.36 13.01 -6.01
N THR A 109 15.47 12.34 -6.30
CA THR A 109 16.80 12.91 -6.10
C THR A 109 17.09 13.85 -7.26
N LEU A 110 16.83 15.15 -7.09
CA LEU A 110 17.20 16.21 -8.04
C LEU A 110 18.69 16.51 -7.91
N GLU A 111 19.55 15.67 -8.49
CA GLU A 111 20.94 16.05 -8.76
C GLU A 111 21.35 15.48 -10.11
N GLU A 112 21.25 16.31 -11.16
CA GLU A 112 22.20 16.43 -12.29
C GLU A 112 21.53 17.16 -13.48
N ASP A 113 21.37 18.49 -13.38
CA ASP A 113 21.10 19.35 -14.56
C ASP A 113 22.19 20.43 -14.72
N LEU A 114 23.36 20.28 -14.11
CA LEU A 114 24.49 21.19 -14.27
C LEU A 114 25.75 20.42 -14.62
N LYS A 115 25.85 19.95 -15.86
CA LYS A 115 27.12 19.80 -16.63
C LYS A 115 26.85 19.20 -18.01
N GLU A 116 26.33 20.01 -18.95
CA GLU A 116 26.56 19.76 -20.37
C GLU A 116 26.47 21.06 -21.20
N GLU A 117 27.26 22.07 -20.85
CA GLU A 117 27.61 23.17 -21.76
C GLU A 117 29.11 23.45 -21.73
N THR A 118 29.94 22.50 -22.17
CA THR A 118 31.28 22.78 -22.68
C THR A 118 31.72 21.61 -23.55
N GLU A 119 31.32 21.61 -24.83
CA GLU A 119 32.06 20.99 -25.94
C GLU A 119 31.24 21.14 -27.25
N ARG A 120 31.24 22.34 -27.83
CA ARG A 120 30.85 22.52 -29.23
C ARG A 120 31.81 23.48 -29.94
N GLY A 121 32.81 22.88 -30.58
CA GLY A 121 33.35 23.36 -31.86
C GLY A 121 34.45 24.42 -31.82
N ASP A 122 35.69 23.98 -31.65
CA ASP A 122 36.81 24.54 -32.41
C ASP A 122 37.01 23.67 -33.66
N LEU A 123 36.75 24.24 -34.84
CA LEU A 123 37.23 23.90 -36.20
C LEU A 123 36.24 24.40 -37.27
N SER A 124 36.38 25.68 -37.62
CA SER A 124 36.51 26.16 -39.00
C SER A 124 37.36 27.42 -39.02
#